data_AF-A0A0F0GBU1-F1
#
_entry.id   AF-A0A0F0GBU1-F1
#
_cell.length_a   1.000
_cell.length_b   1.000
_cell.length_c   1.000
_cell.angle_alpha   90.00
_cell.angle_beta   90.00
_cell.angle_gamma   90.00
#
_symmetry.space_group_name_H-M   'P 1'
#
loop_
_entity.id
_entity.type
_entity.pdbx_description
1 polymer ?
#
loop_
_entity_poly.entity_id
_entity_poly.type
_entity_poly.pdbx_seq_one_letter_code
_entity_poly.pdbx_strand_id
1 'polypeptide(L)'
;RARGLAGTSVAWGPWAEAGMAAGEAAEEHLRRSGLPVMAPGSALVGLQRALESGEPTGVVADVDWERFVPSFTAARPRPLIGELPEVRELLAAE
;
A
#
# COMPACT_ATOMS: atom_id res chain seq x y z
N ARG A 1 -8.74 -14.67 -13.19
CA ARG A 1 -10.03 -15.34 -12.88
C ARG A 1 -10.12 -16.65 -13.68
N ALA A 2 -9.76 -17.80 -13.09
CA ALA A 2 -9.58 -19.05 -13.86
C ALA A 2 -10.89 -19.71 -14.31
N ARG A 3 -12.01 -19.46 -13.61
CA ARG A 3 -13.33 -20.06 -13.90
C ARG A 3 -14.29 -19.13 -14.66
N GLY A 4 -13.81 -17.99 -15.15
CA GLY A 4 -14.67 -16.98 -15.79
C GLY A 4 -15.66 -16.27 -14.85
N LEU A 5 -15.65 -16.57 -13.55
CA LEU A 5 -16.50 -15.92 -12.55
C LEU A 5 -15.92 -14.57 -12.11
N ALA A 6 -16.81 -13.64 -11.76
CA ALA A 6 -16.43 -12.37 -11.16
C ALA A 6 -15.68 -12.59 -9.82
N GLY A 7 -14.63 -11.80 -9.60
CA GLY A 7 -13.84 -11.87 -8.37
C GLY A 7 -12.69 -10.89 -8.41
N THR A 8 -12.55 -10.11 -7.34
CA THR A 8 -11.46 -9.15 -7.14
C THR A 8 -10.87 -9.39 -5.76
N SER A 9 -9.56 -9.57 -5.69
CA SER A 9 -8.82 -9.71 -4.44
C SER A 9 -8.03 -8.43 -4.17
N VAL A 10 -8.18 -7.88 -2.96
CA VAL A 10 -7.47 -6.65 -2.56
C VAL A 10 -6.51 -6.97 -1.42
N ALA A 11 -5.23 -6.68 -1.63
CA ALA A 11 -4.22 -6.65 -0.60
C ALA A 11 -4.22 -5.27 0.06
N TRP A 12 -4.65 -5.22 1.32
CA TRP A 12 -4.83 -3.98 2.05
C TRP A 12 -3.56 -3.53 2.77
N GLY A 13 -3.28 -2.22 2.70
CA GLY A 13 -2.50 -1.52 3.70
C GLY A 13 -3.25 -1.43 5.03
N PRO A 14 -2.65 -0.85 6.08
CA PRO A 14 -3.26 -0.78 7.40
C PRO A 14 -4.47 0.16 7.42
N TRP A 15 -5.52 -0.22 8.16
CA TRP A 15 -6.74 0.56 8.33
C TRP A 15 -6.76 1.21 9.71
N ALA A 16 -7.30 2.43 9.77
CA ALA A 16 -7.54 3.14 11.02
C ALA A 16 -8.79 2.58 11.75
N GLU A 17 -8.97 3.01 12.99
CA GLU A 17 -10.16 2.83 13.84
C GLU A 17 -10.41 1.39 14.34
N ALA A 18 -10.14 0.36 13.54
CA ALA A 18 -10.38 -1.03 13.91
C ALA A 18 -9.50 -2.03 13.13
N GLY A 19 -9.42 -3.27 13.63
CA GLY A 19 -8.73 -4.37 12.96
C GLY A 19 -7.30 -4.61 13.45
N MET A 20 -6.53 -5.37 12.67
CA MET A 20 -5.18 -5.87 13.05
C MET A 20 -4.13 -4.77 13.22
N ALA A 21 -4.39 -3.57 12.69
CA ALA A 21 -3.51 -2.41 12.80
C ALA A 21 -3.97 -1.43 13.90
N ALA A 22 -5.09 -1.70 14.58
CA ALA A 22 -5.62 -0.81 15.60
C ALA A 22 -4.75 -0.85 16.87
N GLY A 23 -4.35 0.32 17.35
CA GLY A 23 -3.60 0.48 18.59
C GLY A 23 -2.39 1.38 18.42
N GLU A 24 -2.23 2.35 19.32
CA GLU A 24 -1.28 3.46 19.20
C GLU A 24 0.16 3.01 18.88
N ALA A 25 0.65 1.96 19.53
CA ALA A 25 2.01 1.46 19.30
C ALA A 25 2.21 0.84 17.91
N ALA A 26 1.20 0.12 17.40
CA ALA A 26 1.25 -0.49 16.07
C ALA A 26 1.13 0.57 14.98
N GLU A 27 0.20 1.52 15.14
CA GLU A 27 0.01 2.64 14.22
C GLU A 27 1.27 3.50 14.12
N GLU A 28 1.87 3.84 15.25
CA GLU A 28 3.10 4.62 15.28
C GLU A 28 4.27 3.86 14.64
N HIS A 29 4.38 2.55 14.85
CA HIS A 29 5.39 1.73 14.17
C HIS A 29 5.21 1.74 12.64
N LEU A 30 3.99 1.54 12.16
CA LEU A 30 3.64 1.54 10.75
C LEU A 30 3.88 2.91 10.10
N ARG A 31 3.50 3.99 10.78
CA ARG A 31 3.75 5.36 10.33
C ARG A 31 5.25 5.64 10.18
N ARG A 32 6.08 5.17 11.14
CA ARG A 32 7.54 5.32 11.04
C ARG A 32 8.16 4.50 9.91
N SER A 33 7.54 3.39 9.51
CA SER A 33 8.00 2.60 8.37
C SER A 33 7.46 3.08 7.02
N GLY A 34 6.67 4.16 6.98
CA GLY A 34 6.12 4.76 5.75
C GLY A 34 4.78 4.15 5.30
N LEU A 35 4.08 3.43 6.19
CA LEU A 35 2.77 2.84 5.95
C LEU A 35 1.71 3.44 6.89
N PRO A 36 1.28 4.70 6.69
CA PRO A 36 0.24 5.29 7.51
C PRO A 36 -1.09 4.50 7.44
N VAL A 37 -1.87 4.55 8.52
CA VAL A 37 -3.22 3.96 8.55
C VAL A 37 -4.17 4.75 7.65
N MET A 38 -4.94 4.04 6.84
CA MET A 38 -5.96 4.64 5.98
C MET A 38 -7.26 4.86 6.75
N ALA A 39 -7.84 6.06 6.62
CA ALA A 39 -9.22 6.28 7.02
C ALA A 39 -10.16 5.35 6.21
N PRO A 40 -11.21 4.77 6.83
CA PRO A 40 -12.12 3.84 6.13
C PRO A 40 -12.71 4.42 4.85
N GLY A 41 -13.02 5.72 4.83
CA GLY A 41 -13.52 6.41 3.64
C GLY A 41 -12.55 6.34 2.45
N SER A 42 -11.27 6.61 2.67
CA SER A 42 -10.23 6.52 1.64
C SER A 42 -10.03 5.09 1.14
N ALA A 43 -10.06 4.12 2.06
CA ALA A 43 -9.92 2.72 1.71
C ALA A 43 -11.11 2.21 0.85
N LEU A 44 -12.33 2.67 1.14
CA LEU A 44 -13.52 2.37 0.34
C LEU A 44 -13.48 3.02 -1.05
N VAL A 45 -12.94 4.23 -1.19
CA VAL A 45 -12.69 4.83 -2.51
C VAL A 45 -11.69 3.98 -3.30
N GLY A 46 -10.63 3.48 -2.64
CA GLY A 46 -9.70 2.54 -3.25
C GLY A 46 -10.36 1.23 -3.67
N LEU A 47 -11.27 0.69 -2.86
CA LEU A 47 -12.07 -0.49 -3.23
C LEU A 47 -12.89 -0.25 -4.49
N GLN A 48 -13.60 0.87 -4.56
CA GLN A 48 -14.42 1.23 -5.71
C GLN A 48 -13.56 1.26 -6.99
N ARG A 49 -12.41 1.93 -6.95
CA ARG A 49 -11.48 2.00 -8.08
C ARG A 49 -10.97 0.60 -8.47
N ALA A 50 -10.66 -0.25 -7.51
CA ALA A 50 -10.22 -1.62 -7.78
C ALA A 50 -11.32 -2.44 -8.49
N LEU A 51 -12.58 -2.28 -8.08
CA LEU A 51 -13.71 -2.94 -8.74
C LEU A 51 -13.94 -2.40 -10.16
N GLU A 52 -13.86 -1.08 -10.35
CA GLU A 52 -14.05 -0.40 -11.65
C GLU A 52 -12.93 -0.73 -12.64
N SER A 53 -11.71 -0.97 -12.18
CA SER A 53 -10.57 -1.31 -13.03
C SER A 53 -10.74 -2.63 -13.80
N GLY A 54 -11.57 -3.54 -13.29
CA GLY A 54 -11.73 -4.89 -13.83
C GLY A 54 -10.58 -5.85 -13.49
N GLU A 55 -9.51 -5.38 -12.86
CA GLU A 55 -8.35 -6.19 -12.48
C GLU A 55 -8.74 -7.29 -11.46
N PRO A 56 -8.17 -8.50 -11.55
CA PRO A 56 -8.51 -9.60 -10.65
C PRO A 56 -7.86 -9.45 -9.26
N THR A 57 -6.76 -8.69 -9.18
CA THR A 57 -5.96 -8.50 -7.96
C THR A 57 -5.42 -7.09 -7.91
N GLY A 58 -5.39 -6.46 -6.74
CA GLY A 58 -4.79 -5.14 -6.56
C GLY A 58 -4.34 -4.89 -5.13
N VAL A 59 -3.52 -3.85 -4.95
CA VAL A 59 -3.09 -3.35 -3.65
C VAL A 59 -3.77 -2.01 -3.41
N VAL A 60 -4.32 -1.80 -2.21
CA VAL A 60 -4.80 -0.48 -1.77
C VAL A 60 -4.12 -0.17 -0.46
N ALA A 61 -3.20 0.79 -0.49
CA ALA A 61 -2.44 1.25 0.67
C ALA A 61 -2.13 2.74 0.50
N ASP A 62 -2.02 3.44 1.62
CA ASP A 62 -1.38 4.74 1.70
C ASP A 62 0.10 4.52 2.02
N VAL A 63 0.99 5.13 1.24
CA VAL A 63 2.43 4.89 1.30
C VAL A 63 3.17 6.22 1.23
N ASP A 64 3.91 6.51 2.29
CA ASP A 64 4.90 7.59 2.29
C ASP A 64 6.21 7.02 1.72
N TRP A 65 6.41 7.20 0.41
CA TRP A 65 7.56 6.64 -0.31
C TRP A 65 8.91 7.15 0.20
N GLU A 66 8.99 8.41 0.64
CA GLU A 66 10.22 9.00 1.19
C GLU A 66 10.67 8.28 2.47
N ARG A 67 9.71 7.82 3.28
CA ARG A 67 10.00 7.02 4.49
C ARG A 67 10.13 5.54 4.21
N PHE A 68 9.30 5.01 3.30
CA PHE A 68 9.21 3.58 3.04
C PHE A 68 10.42 3.07 2.27
N VAL A 69 10.84 3.76 1.22
CA VAL A 69 11.91 3.30 0.31
C VAL A 69 13.22 3.04 1.05
N PRO A 70 13.78 3.97 1.86
CA PRO A 70 15.06 3.74 2.55
C PRO A 70 15.01 2.53 3.48
N SER A 71 13.90 2.36 4.21
CA SER A 71 13.69 1.23 5.12
C SER A 71 13.57 -0.10 4.37
N PHE A 72 12.80 -0.11 3.28
CA PHE A 72 12.49 -1.34 2.53
C PHE A 72 13.69 -1.84 1.70
N THR A 73 14.56 -0.93 1.25
CA THR A 73 15.76 -1.25 0.47
C THR A 73 17.04 -1.37 1.30
N ALA A 74 17.01 -1.00 2.60
CA ALA A 74 18.19 -0.97 3.48
C ALA A 74 19.07 -2.23 3.42
N ALA A 75 18.45 -3.42 3.38
CA ALA A 75 19.18 -4.68 3.36
C ALA A 75 19.64 -5.13 1.97
N ARG A 76 18.90 -4.74 0.91
CA ARG A 76 19.19 -5.11 -0.49
C ARG A 76 18.29 -4.32 -1.45
N PRO A 77 18.70 -4.18 -2.73
CA PRO A 77 17.83 -3.66 -3.78
C PRO A 77 16.51 -4.44 -3.87
N ARG A 78 15.42 -3.70 -4.12
CA ARG A 78 14.04 -4.24 -4.24
C ARG A 78 13.43 -3.83 -5.59
N PRO A 79 13.71 -4.58 -6.67
CA PRO A 79 13.18 -4.27 -8.00
C PRO A 79 11.65 -4.11 -8.03
N LEU A 80 10.93 -4.81 -7.15
CA LEU A 80 9.47 -4.74 -7.00
C LEU A 80 8.92 -3.31 -6.94
N ILE A 81 9.58 -2.41 -6.22
CA ILE A 81 9.12 -1.02 -6.07
C ILE A 81 9.94 -0.04 -6.91
N GLY A 82 11.08 -0.48 -7.47
CA GLY A 82 12.01 0.39 -8.19
C GLY A 82 11.49 0.87 -9.54
N GLU A 83 10.43 0.28 -10.07
CA GLU A 83 9.79 0.70 -11.32
C GLU A 83 8.63 1.69 -11.12
N LEU A 84 8.21 1.91 -9.86
CA LEU A 84 7.13 2.85 -9.56
C LEU A 84 7.58 4.30 -9.82
N PRO A 85 6.79 5.13 -10.50
CA PRO A 85 7.19 6.50 -10.87
C PRO A 85 7.71 7.31 -9.68
N GLU A 86 6.97 7.32 -8.57
CA GLU A 86 7.30 8.07 -7.35
C GLU A 86 8.63 7.61 -6.74
N VAL A 87 8.92 6.30 -6.79
CA VAL A 87 10.17 5.72 -6.30
C VAL A 87 11.32 6.03 -7.25
N ARG A 88 11.10 5.99 -8.56
CA ARG A 88 12.11 6.35 -9.57
C ARG A 88 12.52 7.81 -9.45
N GLU A 89 11.54 8.69 -9.26
CA GLU A 89 11.78 10.12 -9.04
C GLU A 89 12.59 10.35 -7.77
N LEU A 90 12.23 9.69 -6.67
CA LEU A 90 12.97 9.75 -5.40
C LEU A 90 14.43 9.29 -5.56
N LEU A 91 14.65 8.13 -6.20
CA LEU A 91 16.00 7.56 -6.39
C LEU A 91 16.85 8.33 -7.40
N ALA A 92 16.24 9.11 -8.30
CA ALA A 92 16.96 9.97 -9.24
C ALA A 92 17.34 11.33 -8.65
N ALA A 93 16.71 11.72 -7.54
CA ALA A 93 16.97 12.97 -6.83
C ALA A 93 18.10 12.85 -5.77
N GLU A 94 18.54 11.62 -5.45
CA GLU A 94 19.72 11.31 -4.62
C GLU A 94 21.03 11.31 -5.42
#